data_AF-A0A395HK55-F1
#
_entry.id   AF-A0A395HK55-F1
#
_cell.length_a   1.000
_cell.length_b   1.000
_cell.length_c   1.000
_cell.angle_alpha   90.00
_cell.angle_beta   90.00
_cell.angle_gamma   90.00
#
_symmetry.space_group_name_H-M   'P 1'
#
loop_
_entity.id
_entity.type
_entity.pdbx_description
1 polymer ?
#
loop_
_entity_poly.entity_id
_entity_poly.type
_entity_poly.pdbx_seq_one_letter_code
_entity_poly.pdbx_strand_id
1 'polypeptide(L)'
;MPSTSQRIRIVLTKLYKDIVLGGRGNLPADHHVGISGLEEVEHVVGFDFEKLDDVLSNLGLSPPVHFCPMNASELKAKFPLDYAQARDFRDYGQEDDVENWVACADRCHQIFTLIEDRATREAMAHQGLDIVEWPDSTLYLEGQLAGPYPSAAGGWFDVPCILEPQPVDGKAFPHLALHLVDEKEARENSILFSEFAALIMAMRGRVNQRKVDSETEREELYNNNGKGKEEYPYLFPDEEYFPVLLLSYVRPQHARIFAASVNTHNVANSTLRSWRDLKSGSGVTPEQYLLYRVIRPQIVTPSFFNPAQFGITNALLTQAQGLLSQSPAYMLYISNFGNNDWTDPALGPFGPVVRLESEVSKGWRNDTSPQGTDEDTVNSTFIEFLNALTSIIPAVQSWWRTYKKELIFDRGKRGNKVSHGYSTRTDGQLEDMQTEEIKIPVECKGFLRGPNNQRIAMQEVSELVAWIKQCPDGPNSAVVRYRPLVSRDGNQIFISFLEYGPAWVDYLRRSRKSNAAFATLHSYGPYKTTLVGHTAKLAELIVAMSLLY
;
A
#
# COMPACT_ATOMS: atom_id res chain seq x y z
N MET A 1 -25.24 -13.20 -5.17
CA MET A 1 -23.94 -12.88 -4.52
C MET A 1 -24.19 -11.73 -3.56
N PRO A 2 -23.58 -11.74 -2.36
CA PRO A 2 -23.71 -10.63 -1.43
C PRO A 2 -23.22 -9.31 -2.04
N SER A 3 -23.91 -8.20 -1.75
CA SER A 3 -23.41 -6.85 -2.07
C SER A 3 -22.11 -6.56 -1.30
N THR A 4 -21.37 -5.54 -1.72
CA THR A 4 -20.18 -5.00 -1.04
C THR A 4 -20.39 -4.87 0.46
N SER A 5 -21.40 -4.09 0.87
CA SER A 5 -21.71 -3.85 2.27
C SER A 5 -22.15 -5.13 2.99
N GLN A 6 -22.74 -6.10 2.29
CA GLN A 6 -23.03 -7.41 2.88
C GLN A 6 -21.76 -8.23 3.18
N ARG A 7 -20.70 -8.12 2.37
CA ARG A 7 -19.40 -8.76 2.66
C ARG A 7 -18.69 -8.11 3.84
N ILE A 8 -18.69 -6.77 3.89
CA ILE A 8 -18.16 -6.01 5.02
C ILE A 8 -18.85 -6.49 6.32
N ARG A 9 -20.18 -6.60 6.31
CA ARG A 9 -20.95 -7.14 7.45
C ARG A 9 -20.54 -8.55 7.83
N ILE A 10 -20.31 -9.44 6.86
CA ILE A 10 -19.88 -10.82 7.12
C ILE A 10 -18.51 -10.85 7.80
N VAL A 11 -17.53 -10.11 7.27
CA VAL A 11 -16.16 -10.06 7.81
C VAL A 11 -16.16 -9.48 9.23
N LEU A 12 -16.79 -8.31 9.43
CA LEU A 12 -16.88 -7.69 10.76
C LEU A 12 -17.66 -8.56 11.75
N THR A 13 -18.70 -9.27 11.31
CA THR A 13 -19.42 -10.21 12.16
C THR A 13 -18.57 -11.42 12.52
N LYS A 14 -17.74 -11.91 11.60
CA LYS A 14 -16.79 -13.00 11.85
C LYS A 14 -15.74 -12.56 12.87
N LEU A 15 -15.05 -11.44 12.64
CA LEU A 15 -14.05 -10.90 13.58
C LEU A 15 -14.65 -10.63 14.96
N TYR A 16 -15.87 -10.07 15.01
CA TYR A 16 -16.58 -9.87 16.26
C TYR A 16 -16.87 -11.19 16.99
N LYS A 17 -17.35 -12.23 16.30
CA LYS A 17 -17.64 -13.52 16.92
C LYS A 17 -16.38 -14.27 17.35
N ASP A 18 -15.41 -14.39 16.46
CA ASP A 18 -14.26 -15.26 16.64
C ASP A 18 -13.26 -14.64 17.62
N ILE A 19 -13.06 -13.32 17.55
CA ILE A 19 -12.04 -12.61 18.34
C ILE A 19 -12.68 -11.85 19.50
N VAL A 20 -13.66 -10.98 19.23
CA VAL A 20 -14.24 -10.11 20.29
C VAL A 20 -15.12 -10.89 21.26
N LEU A 21 -15.90 -11.87 20.79
CA LEU A 21 -16.68 -12.74 21.65
C LEU A 21 -15.88 -13.98 22.09
N GLY A 22 -15.18 -14.64 21.17
CA GLY A 22 -14.41 -15.85 21.45
C GLY A 22 -13.17 -15.63 22.32
N GLY A 23 -12.55 -14.44 22.28
CA GLY A 23 -11.35 -14.11 23.04
C GLY A 23 -11.60 -13.86 24.53
N ARG A 24 -12.85 -13.57 24.94
CA ARG A 24 -13.22 -13.10 26.30
C ARG A 24 -12.76 -13.98 27.46
N GLY A 25 -12.59 -15.29 27.24
CA GLY A 25 -12.17 -16.24 28.28
C GLY A 25 -10.68 -16.60 28.26
N ASN A 26 -9.93 -16.20 27.22
CA ASN A 26 -8.58 -16.71 26.93
C ASN A 26 -7.60 -15.57 26.59
N LEU A 27 -7.80 -14.37 27.12
CA LEU A 27 -6.88 -13.25 26.88
C LEU A 27 -5.54 -13.48 27.58
N PRO A 28 -4.41 -13.17 26.93
CA PRO A 28 -3.12 -13.08 27.60
C PRO A 28 -3.18 -12.13 28.79
N ALA A 29 -2.37 -12.37 29.83
CA ALA A 29 -2.38 -11.56 31.05
C ALA A 29 -2.06 -10.06 30.80
N ASP A 30 -1.30 -9.77 29.74
CA ASP A 30 -0.98 -8.41 29.30
C ASP A 30 -1.96 -7.85 28.26
N HIS A 31 -3.01 -8.60 27.89
CA HIS A 31 -4.11 -8.22 27.01
C HIS A 31 -3.71 -7.84 25.57
N HIS A 32 -2.47 -8.12 25.17
CA HIS A 32 -2.03 -7.89 23.79
C HIS A 32 -2.53 -9.03 22.90
N VAL A 33 -3.02 -8.69 21.71
CA VAL A 33 -3.54 -9.68 20.76
C VAL A 33 -2.71 -9.76 19.49
N GLY A 34 -2.37 -10.99 19.10
CA GLY A 34 -1.68 -11.26 17.84
C GLY A 34 -2.65 -11.23 16.67
N ILE A 35 -2.63 -10.13 15.90
CA ILE A 35 -3.51 -9.98 14.72
C ILE A 35 -2.81 -10.25 13.38
N SER A 36 -1.51 -10.54 13.39
CA SER A 36 -0.72 -10.84 12.17
C SER A 36 -1.13 -12.12 11.45
N GLY A 37 -1.84 -13.03 12.12
CA GLY A 37 -2.38 -14.26 11.54
C GLY A 37 -3.80 -14.14 11.00
N LEU A 38 -4.44 -12.98 11.10
CA LEU A 38 -5.80 -12.76 10.61
C LEU A 38 -5.74 -12.35 9.13
N GLU A 39 -6.23 -13.21 8.24
CA GLU A 39 -6.22 -12.96 6.78
C GLU A 39 -7.02 -11.70 6.39
N GLU A 40 -7.98 -11.30 7.22
CA GLU A 40 -8.86 -10.17 6.98
C GLU A 40 -8.35 -8.84 7.58
N VAL A 41 -7.21 -8.84 8.28
CA VAL A 41 -6.71 -7.66 8.99
C VAL A 41 -5.27 -7.36 8.57
N GLU A 42 -5.05 -6.13 8.10
CA GLU A 42 -3.73 -5.55 7.91
C GLU A 42 -3.45 -4.55 9.03
N HIS A 43 -2.34 -4.72 9.74
CA HIS A 43 -1.91 -3.82 10.81
C HIS A 43 -0.62 -3.10 10.41
N VAL A 44 -0.74 -1.79 10.20
CA VAL A 44 0.39 -0.92 9.87
C VAL A 44 0.82 -0.18 11.14
N VAL A 45 2.10 -0.25 11.46
CA VAL A 45 2.70 0.33 12.67
C VAL A 45 3.66 1.46 12.31
N GLY A 46 3.87 2.41 13.22
CA GLY A 46 4.76 3.55 12.99
C GLY A 46 4.25 4.52 11.92
N PHE A 47 2.93 4.64 11.75
CA PHE A 47 2.34 5.61 10.82
C PHE A 47 2.59 7.05 11.28
N ASP A 48 3.06 7.90 10.38
CA ASP A 48 3.38 9.31 10.65
C ASP A 48 2.12 10.19 10.52
N PHE A 49 1.42 10.38 11.64
CA PHE A 49 0.24 11.25 11.71
C PHE A 49 0.58 12.75 11.59
N GLU A 50 1.85 13.15 11.71
CA GLU A 50 2.27 14.57 11.68
C GLU A 50 2.22 15.18 10.28
N LYS A 51 2.18 14.35 9.22
CA LYS A 51 2.16 14.80 7.81
C LYS A 51 0.83 14.60 7.12
N LEU A 52 -0.24 14.39 7.91
CA LEU A 52 -1.60 14.22 7.38
C LEU A 52 -2.19 15.51 6.77
N ASP A 53 -1.53 16.67 6.90
CA ASP A 53 -1.93 17.92 6.27
C ASP A 53 -1.41 18.07 4.82
N ASP A 54 -0.46 17.22 4.40
CA ASP A 54 0.02 17.17 3.01
C ASP A 54 -0.92 16.33 2.12
N VAL A 55 -1.79 17.04 1.38
CA VAL A 55 -2.76 16.46 0.44
C VAL A 55 -2.13 15.50 -0.59
N LEU A 56 -0.88 15.75 -1.01
CA LEU A 56 -0.17 14.88 -1.96
C LEU A 56 0.29 13.58 -1.30
N SER A 57 0.67 13.64 -0.02
CA SER A 57 1.05 12.47 0.77
C SER A 57 -0.18 11.59 1.10
N ASN A 58 -1.35 12.18 1.37
CA ASN A 58 -2.56 11.43 1.74
C ASN A 58 -3.24 10.68 0.59
N LEU A 59 -3.32 11.27 -0.61
CA LEU A 59 -4.00 10.65 -1.77
C LEU A 59 -3.24 9.44 -2.34
N GLY A 60 -1.96 9.27 -1.94
CA GLY A 60 -1.14 8.11 -2.30
C GLY A 60 -1.21 6.94 -1.31
N LEU A 61 -1.89 7.09 -0.17
CA LEU A 61 -1.96 6.06 0.87
C LEU A 61 -2.96 4.95 0.52
N SER A 62 -2.61 3.72 0.86
CA SER A 62 -3.43 2.53 0.63
C SER A 62 -3.48 1.69 1.91
N PRO A 63 -4.59 1.68 2.68
CA PRO A 63 -5.83 2.45 2.45
C PRO A 63 -5.65 3.94 2.74
N PRO A 64 -6.48 4.81 2.12
CA PRO A 64 -6.47 6.23 2.44
C PRO A 64 -6.94 6.48 3.88
N VAL A 65 -6.36 7.49 4.53
CA VAL A 65 -6.84 8.01 5.82
C VAL A 65 -7.98 8.99 5.52
N HIS A 66 -9.19 8.67 6.01
CA HIS A 66 -10.40 9.47 5.77
C HIS A 66 -10.63 10.58 6.82
N PHE A 67 -9.58 10.95 7.55
CA PHE A 67 -9.58 12.01 8.54
C PHE A 67 -8.52 13.04 8.13
N CYS A 68 -8.86 14.32 8.22
CA CYS A 68 -7.95 15.41 7.93
C CYS A 68 -7.74 16.23 9.20
N PRO A 69 -6.48 16.52 9.61
CA PRO A 69 -6.24 17.41 10.74
C PRO A 69 -6.72 18.82 10.40
N MET A 70 -7.23 19.53 11.41
CA MET A 70 -7.47 20.96 11.27
C MET A 70 -6.15 21.71 11.12
N ASN A 71 -6.18 22.83 10.40
CA ASN A 71 -5.02 23.70 10.31
C ASN A 71 -4.65 24.22 11.71
N ALA A 72 -3.42 23.93 12.15
CA ALA A 72 -2.97 24.27 13.51
C ALA A 72 -2.97 25.78 13.78
N SER A 73 -2.68 26.62 12.77
CA SER A 73 -2.73 28.08 12.90
C SER A 73 -4.17 28.58 13.04
N GLU A 74 -5.10 27.98 12.29
CA GLU A 74 -6.53 28.28 12.41
C GLU A 74 -7.08 27.89 13.79
N LEU A 75 -6.72 26.70 14.28
CA LEU A 75 -7.13 26.23 15.60
C LEU A 75 -6.68 27.21 16.70
N LYS A 76 -5.40 27.60 16.69
CA LYS A 76 -4.84 28.56 17.65
C LYS A 76 -5.48 29.96 17.56
N ALA A 77 -5.86 30.39 16.36
CA ALA A 77 -6.42 31.72 16.15
C ALA A 77 -7.91 31.81 16.50
N LYS A 78 -8.68 30.75 16.20
CA LYS A 78 -10.13 30.72 16.39
C LYS A 78 -10.53 30.13 17.74
N PHE A 79 -9.73 29.22 18.30
CA PHE A 79 -10.01 28.48 19.53
C PHE A 79 -8.80 28.55 20.48
N PRO A 80 -8.44 29.75 20.97
CA PRO A 80 -7.33 29.88 21.90
C PRO A 80 -7.69 29.20 23.24
N LEU A 81 -6.78 28.37 23.74
CA LEU A 81 -6.90 27.76 25.06
C LEU A 81 -7.04 28.82 26.15
N ASP A 82 -8.09 28.71 26.97
CA ASP A 82 -8.17 29.48 28.21
C ASP A 82 -7.26 28.84 29.27
N TYR A 83 -6.03 29.34 29.35
CA TYR A 83 -5.04 28.88 30.33
C TYR A 83 -5.48 29.06 31.78
N ALA A 84 -6.47 29.93 32.07
CA ALA A 84 -7.00 30.08 33.42
C ALA A 84 -8.00 28.97 33.80
N GLN A 85 -8.57 28.28 32.81
CA GLN A 85 -9.50 27.15 33.00
C GLN A 85 -8.86 25.80 32.66
N ALA A 86 -7.68 25.79 32.06
CA ALA A 86 -6.95 24.59 31.70
C ALA A 86 -6.63 23.76 32.96
N ARG A 87 -7.01 22.48 32.96
CA ARG A 87 -6.66 21.54 34.03
C ARG A 87 -5.14 21.35 34.10
N ASP A 88 -4.62 21.27 35.31
CA ASP A 88 -3.23 20.90 35.54
C ASP A 88 -2.98 19.46 35.04
N PHE A 89 -1.85 19.27 34.38
CA PHE A 89 -1.36 17.96 33.97
C PHE A 89 -0.26 17.53 34.94
N ARG A 90 -0.44 16.39 35.60
CA ARG A 90 0.50 15.87 36.59
C ARG A 90 1.27 14.72 35.99
N ASP A 91 2.58 14.88 35.87
CA ASP A 91 3.47 13.78 35.49
C ASP A 91 3.55 12.76 36.62
N TYR A 92 3.17 11.51 36.36
CA TYR A 92 3.34 10.42 37.31
C TYR A 92 4.67 9.71 37.03
N GLY A 93 5.66 9.89 37.92
CA GLY A 93 6.95 9.17 37.84
C GLY A 93 6.84 7.71 38.28
N GLN A 94 7.85 6.89 37.96
CA GLN A 94 7.94 5.48 38.40
C GLN A 94 8.10 5.32 39.93
N GLU A 95 8.50 6.36 40.66
CA GLU A 95 8.80 6.31 42.11
C GLU A 95 7.67 6.84 43.01
N ASP A 96 6.64 7.49 42.47
CA ASP A 96 5.54 8.11 43.25
C ASP A 96 4.42 7.12 43.66
N ASP A 97 4.62 5.82 43.44
CA ASP A 97 3.65 4.74 43.70
C ASP A 97 3.38 4.46 45.19
N VAL A 98 4.04 5.15 46.12
CA VAL A 98 4.03 4.77 47.55
C VAL A 98 3.14 5.66 48.44
N GLU A 99 2.80 6.90 48.05
CA GLU A 99 2.11 7.82 48.99
C GLU A 99 0.80 8.46 48.54
N ASN A 100 0.36 8.31 47.27
CA ASN A 100 -0.94 8.81 46.85
C ASN A 100 -1.77 7.70 46.18
N TRP A 101 -2.93 7.40 46.78
CA TRP A 101 -3.97 6.47 46.31
C TRP A 101 -4.65 6.92 45.00
N VAL A 102 -3.91 7.33 43.99
CA VAL A 102 -4.46 7.67 42.67
C VAL A 102 -4.60 6.36 41.88
N ALA A 103 -5.83 6.00 41.51
CA ALA A 103 -6.10 4.76 40.80
C ALA A 103 -5.44 4.79 39.41
N CYS A 104 -5.08 3.63 38.86
CA CYS A 104 -4.51 3.52 37.50
C CYS A 104 -5.43 4.13 36.43
N ALA A 105 -6.75 4.01 36.63
CA ALA A 105 -7.78 4.68 35.86
C ALA A 105 -7.56 6.20 35.78
N ASP A 106 -7.24 6.85 36.91
CA ASP A 106 -7.15 8.31 37.00
C ASP A 106 -6.00 8.87 36.15
N ARG A 107 -4.89 8.12 36.01
CA ARG A 107 -3.74 8.52 35.18
C ARG A 107 -4.11 8.57 33.70
N CYS A 108 -4.79 7.52 33.23
CA CYS A 108 -5.23 7.42 31.84
C CYS A 108 -6.36 8.43 31.55
N HIS A 109 -7.28 8.60 32.51
CA HIS A 109 -8.35 9.60 32.43
C HIS A 109 -7.82 11.04 32.41
N GLN A 110 -6.72 11.36 33.08
CA GLN A 110 -6.15 12.71 33.02
C GLN A 110 -5.79 13.11 31.59
N ILE A 111 -5.18 12.22 30.81
CA ILE A 111 -4.85 12.48 29.40
C ILE A 111 -6.13 12.64 28.58
N PHE A 112 -7.09 11.74 28.77
CA PHE A 112 -8.41 11.84 28.13
C PHE A 112 -9.04 13.22 28.39
N THR A 113 -9.16 13.64 29.65
CA THR A 113 -9.78 14.93 30.00
C THR A 113 -9.02 16.12 29.44
N LEU A 114 -7.69 16.04 29.36
CA LEU A 114 -6.86 17.08 28.75
C LEU A 114 -7.15 17.19 27.24
N ILE A 115 -7.19 16.07 26.52
CA ILE A 115 -7.50 16.09 25.07
C ILE A 115 -8.97 16.50 24.85
N GLU A 116 -9.88 15.98 25.67
CA GLU A 116 -11.31 16.27 25.58
C GLU A 116 -11.58 17.77 25.71
N ASP A 117 -11.03 18.44 26.72
CA ASP A 117 -11.21 19.88 26.92
C ASP A 117 -10.60 20.67 25.76
N ARG A 118 -9.37 20.33 25.35
CA ARG A 118 -8.54 21.17 24.46
C ARG A 118 -8.77 20.95 22.96
N ALA A 119 -9.20 19.77 22.55
CA ALA A 119 -9.26 19.36 21.15
C ALA A 119 -10.63 18.80 20.73
N THR A 120 -11.46 18.39 21.70
CA THR A 120 -12.78 17.82 21.43
C THR A 120 -13.87 18.84 21.72
N ARG A 121 -14.18 19.18 22.98
CA ARG A 121 -15.33 20.02 23.35
C ARG A 121 -15.33 21.40 22.70
N GLU A 122 -14.20 22.11 22.78
CA GLU A 122 -14.07 23.45 22.21
C GLU A 122 -14.13 23.45 20.68
N ALA A 123 -13.70 22.35 20.04
CA ALA A 123 -13.66 22.24 18.58
C ALA A 123 -14.93 21.63 17.97
N MET A 124 -15.67 20.81 18.72
CA MET A 124 -16.84 20.05 18.25
C MET A 124 -17.91 20.92 17.59
N ALA A 125 -18.31 22.02 18.23
CA ALA A 125 -19.33 22.94 17.71
C ALA A 125 -18.93 23.60 16.39
N HIS A 126 -17.63 23.64 16.09
CA HIS A 126 -17.06 24.24 14.88
C HIS A 126 -16.68 23.21 13.82
N GLN A 127 -16.51 21.95 14.21
CA GLN A 127 -16.23 20.80 13.34
C GLN A 127 -17.53 20.12 12.84
N GLY A 128 -18.68 20.54 13.35
CA GLY A 128 -19.96 19.88 13.06
C GLY A 128 -19.93 18.43 13.53
N LEU A 129 -19.44 18.19 14.75
CA LEU A 129 -19.42 16.88 15.39
C LEU A 129 -20.41 16.86 16.56
N ASP A 130 -21.15 15.77 16.68
CA ASP A 130 -22.00 15.46 17.81
C ASP A 130 -21.38 14.32 18.64
N ILE A 131 -21.54 14.39 19.96
CA ILE A 131 -21.33 13.20 20.80
C ILE A 131 -22.45 12.22 20.48
N VAL A 132 -22.08 10.94 20.37
CA VAL A 132 -23.05 9.86 20.26
C VAL A 132 -23.76 9.71 21.59
N GLU A 133 -24.91 10.37 21.71
CA GLU A 133 -25.81 10.31 22.85
C GLU A 133 -27.16 9.73 22.42
N TRP A 134 -27.71 8.88 23.27
CA TRP A 134 -29.03 8.33 23.05
C TRP A 134 -30.10 9.34 23.49
N PRO A 135 -31.21 9.50 22.75
CA PRO A 135 -31.64 8.75 21.56
C PRO A 135 -31.30 9.44 20.22
N ASP A 136 -30.70 10.63 20.26
CA ASP A 136 -30.62 11.53 19.12
C ASP A 136 -29.62 11.09 18.05
N SER A 137 -28.59 10.34 18.44
CA SER A 137 -27.52 9.94 17.53
C SER A 137 -27.89 8.89 16.49
N THR A 138 -27.12 8.89 15.41
CA THR A 138 -27.31 7.94 14.30
C THR A 138 -26.68 6.59 14.60
N LEU A 139 -25.67 6.51 15.48
CA LEU A 139 -25.12 5.25 16.00
C LEU A 139 -25.87 4.78 17.27
N TYR A 140 -27.02 4.14 17.10
CA TYR A 140 -27.83 3.68 18.24
C TYR A 140 -27.85 2.15 18.45
N LEU A 141 -27.46 1.33 17.47
CA LEU A 141 -27.51 -0.14 17.63
C LEU A 141 -26.31 -0.72 18.42
N GLU A 142 -25.20 0.00 18.44
CA GLU A 142 -23.96 -0.35 19.18
C GLU A 142 -23.37 0.90 19.83
N GLY A 143 -24.21 1.91 20.13
CA GLY A 143 -23.78 3.26 20.54
C GLY A 143 -23.07 3.31 21.89
N GLN A 144 -23.21 2.30 22.74
CA GLN A 144 -22.46 2.25 23.99
C GLN A 144 -21.04 1.69 23.82
N LEU A 145 -20.78 0.97 22.72
CA LEU A 145 -19.60 0.12 22.52
C LEU A 145 -19.25 -0.77 23.75
N ALA A 146 -20.22 -0.94 24.64
CA ALA A 146 -20.18 -1.82 25.78
C ALA A 146 -20.59 -3.19 25.26
N GLY A 147 -19.65 -4.14 25.25
CA GLY A 147 -19.95 -5.51 24.84
C GLY A 147 -21.10 -6.09 25.69
N PRO A 148 -21.77 -7.18 25.25
CA PRO A 148 -22.79 -7.82 26.08
C PRO A 148 -22.12 -8.46 27.31
N TYR A 149 -22.06 -7.74 28.43
CA TYR A 149 -21.80 -8.30 29.75
C TYR A 149 -22.39 -7.44 30.87
N PRO A 150 -22.83 -8.07 31.97
CA PRO A 150 -23.32 -7.37 33.14
C PRO A 150 -22.18 -6.60 33.82
N SER A 151 -22.50 -5.40 34.27
CA SER A 151 -21.72 -4.48 35.11
C SER A 151 -21.32 -5.02 36.50
N ALA A 152 -21.16 -6.33 36.67
CA ALA A 152 -21.00 -6.96 37.98
C ALA A 152 -19.63 -7.62 38.25
N ALA A 153 -18.69 -7.62 37.30
CA ALA A 153 -17.31 -8.07 37.58
C ALA A 153 -16.28 -7.45 36.61
N GLY A 154 -15.94 -6.18 36.85
CA GLY A 154 -14.80 -5.48 36.24
C GLY A 154 -14.91 -5.23 34.74
N GLY A 155 -15.27 -4.01 34.31
CA GLY A 155 -15.08 -3.57 32.93
C GLY A 155 -13.60 -3.43 32.62
N TRP A 156 -13.12 -3.99 31.50
CA TRP A 156 -11.67 -4.05 31.19
C TRP A 156 -11.15 -2.77 30.54
N PHE A 157 -12.03 -1.97 29.91
CA PHE A 157 -11.74 -0.68 29.28
C PHE A 157 -13.03 0.16 29.22
N ASP A 158 -12.89 1.47 29.04
CA ASP A 158 -13.99 2.43 28.91
C ASP A 158 -13.90 3.17 27.58
N VAL A 159 -15.05 3.58 27.02
CA VAL A 159 -15.13 4.39 25.80
C VAL A 159 -15.92 5.66 26.14
N PRO A 160 -15.31 6.61 26.86
CA PRO A 160 -16.03 7.74 27.46
C PRO A 160 -16.56 8.75 26.45
N CYS A 161 -16.06 8.73 25.20
CA CYS A 161 -16.51 9.64 24.16
C CYS A 161 -16.49 8.95 22.79
N ILE A 162 -17.61 9.10 22.09
CA ILE A 162 -17.81 8.65 20.71
C ILE A 162 -18.36 9.87 19.99
N LEU A 163 -17.75 10.25 18.87
CA LEU A 163 -18.13 11.40 18.07
C LEU A 163 -18.56 10.93 16.68
N GLU A 164 -19.59 11.58 16.15
CA GLU A 164 -20.02 11.43 14.77
C GLU A 164 -20.24 12.78 14.09
N PRO A 165 -20.07 12.88 12.76
CA PRO A 165 -20.39 14.12 12.05
C PRO A 165 -21.89 14.39 12.04
N GLN A 166 -22.24 15.66 12.29
CA GLN A 166 -23.57 16.19 12.06
C GLN A 166 -24.01 15.91 10.61
N PRO A 167 -25.26 15.49 10.38
CA PRO A 167 -25.78 15.35 9.04
C PRO A 167 -25.77 16.70 8.30
N VAL A 168 -25.21 16.72 7.10
CA VAL A 168 -25.23 17.91 6.22
C VAL A 168 -26.30 17.69 5.15
N ASP A 169 -27.24 18.62 5.03
CA ASP A 169 -28.40 18.51 4.12
C ASP A 169 -29.18 17.18 4.29
N GLY A 170 -29.28 16.69 5.53
CA GLY A 170 -29.96 15.44 5.88
C GLY A 170 -29.17 14.17 5.51
N LYS A 171 -27.92 14.29 5.04
CA LYS A 171 -27.03 13.17 4.75
C LYS A 171 -26.13 12.87 5.94
N ALA A 172 -26.30 11.70 6.54
CA ALA A 172 -25.41 11.17 7.57
C ALA A 172 -24.08 10.65 6.96
N PHE A 173 -23.03 10.60 7.78
CA PHE A 173 -21.70 10.12 7.37
C PHE A 173 -21.31 8.86 8.14
N PRO A 174 -20.53 7.94 7.53
CA PRO A 174 -20.13 6.69 8.19
C PRO A 174 -18.97 6.86 9.18
N HIS A 175 -18.45 8.07 9.38
CA HIS A 175 -17.25 8.32 10.16
C HIS A 175 -17.55 8.26 11.66
N LEU A 176 -16.57 7.76 12.42
CA LEU A 176 -16.59 7.76 13.87
C LEU A 176 -15.23 8.17 14.41
N ALA A 177 -15.21 8.95 15.49
CA ALA A 177 -14.03 9.15 16.31
C ALA A 177 -14.31 8.69 17.74
N LEU A 178 -13.37 7.96 18.35
CA LEU A 178 -13.53 7.29 19.63
C LEU A 178 -12.43 7.72 20.58
N HIS A 179 -12.77 7.93 21.84
CA HIS A 179 -11.84 8.01 22.95
C HIS A 179 -11.97 6.72 23.75
N LEU A 180 -10.87 6.00 23.98
CA LEU A 180 -10.83 4.76 24.75
C LEU A 180 -9.84 4.87 25.88
N VAL A 181 -10.23 4.48 27.08
CA VAL A 181 -9.38 4.44 28.26
C VAL A 181 -9.18 2.99 28.68
N ASP A 182 -7.93 2.55 28.80
CA ASP A 182 -7.56 1.21 29.26
C ASP A 182 -6.43 1.29 30.30
N GLU A 183 -6.56 0.52 31.38
CA GLU A 183 -5.56 0.44 32.45
C GLU A 183 -4.40 -0.52 32.14
N LYS A 184 -4.23 -0.94 30.89
CA LYS A 184 -3.10 -1.76 30.45
C LYS A 184 -1.96 -0.95 29.87
N GLU A 185 -0.75 -1.46 30.08
CA GLU A 185 0.46 -0.89 29.49
C GLU A 185 0.53 -1.27 28.02
N ALA A 186 0.49 -0.27 27.15
CA ALA A 186 0.66 -0.46 25.72
C ALA A 186 2.12 -0.66 25.34
N ARG A 187 2.36 -1.36 24.23
CA ARG A 187 3.69 -1.48 23.61
C ARG A 187 3.65 -1.06 22.15
N GLU A 188 4.72 -0.41 21.71
CA GLU A 188 4.94 -0.07 20.31
C GLU A 188 4.87 -1.33 19.42
N ASN A 189 4.30 -1.21 18.22
CA ASN A 189 4.08 -2.30 17.26
C ASN A 189 3.10 -3.41 17.68
N SER A 190 2.27 -3.18 18.70
CA SER A 190 1.26 -4.15 19.15
C SER A 190 -0.06 -3.46 19.49
N ILE A 191 -1.14 -4.24 19.52
CA ILE A 191 -2.48 -3.75 19.79
C ILE A 191 -3.07 -4.45 21.01
N LEU A 192 -3.74 -3.68 21.87
CA LEU A 192 -4.50 -4.23 22.99
C LEU A 192 -5.82 -4.81 22.48
N PHE A 193 -6.34 -5.81 23.19
CA PHE A 193 -7.65 -6.37 22.88
C PHE A 193 -8.76 -5.32 22.91
N SER A 194 -8.72 -4.38 23.86
CA SER A 194 -9.67 -3.28 24.01
C SER A 194 -9.73 -2.40 22.76
N GLU A 195 -8.56 -1.98 22.26
CA GLU A 195 -8.43 -1.18 21.05
C GLU A 195 -8.97 -1.90 19.83
N PHE A 196 -8.55 -3.16 19.63
CA PHE A 196 -9.03 -3.98 18.53
C PHE A 196 -10.55 -4.20 18.61
N ALA A 197 -11.06 -4.52 19.80
CA ALA A 197 -12.48 -4.75 20.03
C ALA A 197 -13.31 -3.50 19.76
N ALA A 198 -12.89 -2.33 20.25
CA ALA A 198 -13.58 -1.07 20.03
C ALA A 198 -13.66 -0.71 18.54
N LEU A 199 -12.56 -0.86 17.80
CA LEU A 199 -12.52 -0.64 16.35
C LEU A 199 -13.50 -1.56 15.61
N ILE A 200 -13.48 -2.87 15.92
CA ILE A 200 -14.37 -3.84 15.28
C ILE A 200 -15.83 -3.57 15.65
N MET A 201 -16.13 -3.25 16.90
CA MET A 201 -17.48 -2.94 17.37
C MET A 201 -18.04 -1.68 16.72
N ALA A 202 -17.25 -0.61 16.64
CA ALA A 202 -17.65 0.64 16.00
C ALA A 202 -17.93 0.45 14.51
N MET A 203 -17.01 -0.16 13.76
CA MET A 203 -17.22 -0.46 12.33
C MET A 203 -18.42 -1.38 12.13
N ARG A 204 -18.58 -2.42 12.96
CA ARG A 204 -19.69 -3.37 12.89
C ARG A 204 -21.04 -2.69 13.19
N GLY A 205 -21.09 -1.83 14.20
CA GLY A 205 -22.27 -1.05 14.55
C GLY A 205 -22.68 -0.15 13.38
N ARG A 206 -21.73 0.62 12.87
CA ARG A 206 -21.98 1.58 11.79
C ARG A 206 -22.44 0.90 10.50
N VAL A 207 -21.83 -0.21 10.07
CA VAL A 207 -22.26 -0.91 8.83
C VAL A 207 -23.64 -1.57 8.95
N ASN A 208 -24.07 -1.89 10.17
CA ASN A 208 -25.37 -2.51 10.45
C ASN A 208 -26.44 -1.50 10.85
N GLN A 209 -26.09 -0.22 10.94
CA GLN A 209 -26.98 0.85 11.34
C GLN A 209 -28.17 0.95 10.40
N ARG A 210 -29.37 1.13 10.95
CA ARG A 210 -30.62 1.21 10.18
C ARG A 210 -31.11 2.65 10.09
N LYS A 211 -31.73 2.97 8.95
CA LYS A 211 -32.41 4.25 8.77
C LYS A 211 -33.78 4.17 9.44
N VAL A 212 -33.88 4.79 10.60
CA VAL A 212 -35.09 4.87 11.42
C VAL A 212 -35.28 6.33 11.77
N ASP A 213 -36.31 6.96 11.20
CA ASP A 213 -36.54 8.40 11.34
C ASP A 213 -37.22 8.75 12.68
N SER A 214 -37.93 7.78 13.28
CA SER A 214 -38.61 7.95 14.58
C SER A 214 -37.67 7.68 15.75
N GLU A 215 -37.55 8.64 16.66
CA GLU A 215 -36.84 8.49 17.94
C GLU A 215 -37.40 7.34 18.79
N THR A 216 -38.73 7.25 18.90
CA THR A 216 -39.41 6.18 19.65
C THR A 216 -39.11 4.79 19.08
N GLU A 217 -39.04 4.66 17.75
CA GLU A 217 -38.70 3.37 17.13
C GLU A 217 -37.22 3.02 17.32
N ARG A 218 -36.32 4.02 17.31
CA ARG A 218 -34.89 3.82 17.66
C ARG A 218 -34.75 3.34 19.10
N GLU A 219 -35.50 3.94 20.02
CA GLU A 219 -35.58 3.53 21.42
C GLU A 219 -36.09 2.09 21.57
N GLU A 220 -37.18 1.73 20.90
CA GLU A 220 -37.72 0.36 20.95
C GLU A 220 -36.74 -0.68 20.40
N LEU A 221 -36.06 -0.36 19.30
CA LEU A 221 -35.02 -1.23 18.74
C LEU A 221 -33.87 -1.38 19.71
N TYR A 222 -33.39 -0.29 20.31
CA TYR A 222 -32.32 -0.33 21.30
C TYR A 222 -32.70 -1.20 22.51
N ASN A 223 -33.84 -0.93 23.14
CA ASN A 223 -34.34 -1.64 24.32
C ASN A 223 -34.57 -3.14 24.05
N ASN A 224 -34.86 -3.53 22.81
CA ASN A 224 -35.03 -4.91 22.40
C ASN A 224 -33.80 -5.54 21.72
N ASN A 225 -32.59 -5.00 21.96
CA ASN A 225 -31.32 -5.51 21.40
C ASN A 225 -31.32 -5.62 19.86
N GLY A 226 -31.99 -4.67 19.20
CA GLY A 226 -32.13 -4.58 17.76
C GLY A 226 -33.05 -5.62 17.13
N LYS A 227 -33.91 -6.30 17.91
CA LYS A 227 -34.89 -7.25 17.37
C LYS A 227 -35.89 -6.51 16.45
N GLY A 228 -36.05 -6.99 15.22
CA GLY A 228 -36.95 -6.36 14.23
C GLY A 228 -36.27 -5.31 13.35
N LYS A 229 -34.99 -5.02 13.57
CA LYS A 229 -34.22 -4.06 12.76
C LYS A 229 -34.17 -4.42 11.27
N GLU A 230 -34.44 -5.68 10.92
CA GLU A 230 -34.49 -6.17 9.54
C GLU A 230 -35.61 -5.54 8.71
N GLU A 231 -36.64 -5.00 9.37
CA GLU A 231 -37.76 -4.29 8.73
C GLU A 231 -37.33 -2.93 8.16
N TYR A 232 -36.22 -2.39 8.65
CA TYR A 232 -35.69 -1.10 8.25
C TYR A 232 -34.54 -1.21 7.25
N PRO A 233 -34.46 -0.30 6.25
CA PRO A 233 -33.33 -0.25 5.36
C PRO A 233 -32.05 0.14 6.11
N TYR A 234 -30.89 -0.20 5.56
CA TYR A 234 -29.62 0.26 6.11
C TYR A 234 -29.48 1.77 5.95
N LEU A 235 -28.85 2.43 6.94
CA LEU A 235 -28.52 3.85 6.87
C LEU A 235 -27.45 4.12 5.81
N PHE A 236 -26.53 3.17 5.63
CA PHE A 236 -25.43 3.22 4.67
C PHE A 236 -25.50 2.01 3.72
N PRO A 237 -26.47 1.95 2.80
CA PRO A 237 -26.68 0.78 1.96
C PRO A 237 -25.62 0.60 0.86
N ASP A 238 -25.09 1.72 0.38
CA ASP A 238 -24.14 1.78 -0.76
C ASP A 238 -22.74 2.23 -0.34
N GLU A 239 -22.52 2.44 0.96
CA GLU A 239 -21.24 2.90 1.48
C GLU A 239 -20.18 1.80 1.42
N GLU A 240 -18.98 2.19 1.01
CA GLU A 240 -17.84 1.28 0.81
C GLU A 240 -16.80 1.39 1.92
N TYR A 241 -16.78 2.51 2.64
CA TYR A 241 -15.81 2.82 3.68
C TYR A 241 -16.50 3.11 5.01
N PHE A 242 -16.00 2.49 6.08
CA PHE A 242 -16.49 2.71 7.45
C PHE A 242 -15.32 3.13 8.33
N PRO A 243 -14.85 4.38 8.19
CA PRO A 243 -13.64 4.84 8.86
C PRO A 243 -13.88 5.14 10.34
N VAL A 244 -12.94 4.72 11.17
CA VAL A 244 -12.92 4.95 12.61
C VAL A 244 -11.56 5.51 13.00
N LEU A 245 -11.56 6.64 13.70
CA LEU A 245 -10.38 7.18 14.40
C LEU A 245 -10.50 6.82 15.87
N LEU A 246 -9.45 6.28 16.46
CA LEU A 246 -9.41 5.91 17.88
C LEU A 246 -8.23 6.61 18.56
N LEU A 247 -8.55 7.38 19.60
CA LEU A 247 -7.60 7.92 20.56
C LEU A 247 -7.62 7.02 21.79
N SER A 248 -6.54 6.26 21.99
CA SER A 248 -6.41 5.26 23.06
C SER A 248 -5.50 5.79 24.17
N TYR A 249 -6.02 5.88 25.39
CA TYR A 249 -5.35 6.38 26.59
C TYR A 249 -5.03 5.21 27.51
N VAL A 250 -3.73 4.98 27.73
CA VAL A 250 -3.20 3.73 28.26
C VAL A 250 -2.12 3.97 29.31
N ARG A 251 -1.82 2.96 30.13
CA ARG A 251 -0.73 3.04 31.10
C ARG A 251 0.65 3.11 30.42
N PRO A 252 1.66 3.68 31.11
CA PRO A 252 1.62 4.27 32.45
C PRO A 252 1.02 5.69 32.52
N GLN A 253 1.11 6.45 31.44
CA GLN A 253 0.45 7.75 31.18
C GLN A 253 0.71 8.10 29.71
N HIS A 254 0.11 7.35 28.78
CA HIS A 254 0.41 7.45 27.35
C HIS A 254 -0.88 7.51 26.50
N ALA A 255 -0.77 8.05 25.27
CA ALA A 255 -1.86 8.08 24.31
C ALA A 255 -1.38 7.63 22.93
N ARG A 256 -2.26 6.94 22.19
CA ARG A 256 -2.01 6.42 20.85
C ARG A 256 -3.15 6.75 19.91
N ILE A 257 -2.84 6.88 18.62
CA ILE A 257 -3.80 7.15 17.55
C ILE A 257 -3.87 5.93 16.64
N PHE A 258 -5.08 5.44 16.38
CA PHE A 258 -5.35 4.43 15.36
C PHE A 258 -6.34 4.97 14.35
N ALA A 259 -6.06 4.72 13.07
CA ALA A 259 -7.03 4.87 12.00
C ALA A 259 -7.37 3.48 11.45
N ALA A 260 -8.65 3.13 11.42
CA ALA A 260 -9.13 1.87 10.85
C ALA A 260 -10.22 2.14 9.82
N SER A 261 -10.29 1.30 8.80
CA SER A 261 -11.39 1.28 7.85
C SER A 261 -11.49 -0.12 7.26
N VAL A 262 -12.71 -0.61 7.04
CA VAL A 262 -12.92 -1.75 6.15
C VAL A 262 -13.12 -1.22 4.75
N ASN A 263 -12.29 -1.68 3.81
CA ASN A 263 -12.48 -1.46 2.39
C ASN A 263 -12.79 -2.79 1.68
N THR A 264 -13.50 -2.71 0.56
CA THR A 264 -13.54 -3.81 -0.39
C THR A 264 -13.32 -3.25 -1.77
N HIS A 265 -12.31 -3.73 -2.48
CA HIS A 265 -12.02 -3.26 -3.84
C HIS A 265 -13.04 -3.75 -4.89
N ASN A 266 -14.17 -4.34 -4.49
CA ASN A 266 -15.28 -4.78 -5.35
C ASN A 266 -14.93 -5.66 -6.58
N VAL A 267 -13.71 -6.20 -6.64
CA VAL A 267 -13.23 -7.07 -7.72
C VAL A 267 -13.65 -8.52 -7.58
N ALA A 268 -14.26 -8.93 -6.47
CA ALA A 268 -14.63 -10.33 -6.30
C ALA A 268 -15.68 -10.74 -7.33
N ASN A 269 -15.46 -11.88 -7.95
CA ASN A 269 -16.20 -12.38 -9.10
C ASN A 269 -15.97 -11.63 -10.43
N SER A 270 -15.17 -10.58 -10.45
CA SER A 270 -14.67 -9.96 -11.68
C SER A 270 -13.41 -10.65 -12.19
N THR A 271 -13.08 -10.37 -13.44
CA THR A 271 -11.83 -10.72 -14.14
C THR A 271 -11.44 -9.53 -15.01
N LEU A 272 -10.19 -9.46 -15.47
CA LEU A 272 -9.80 -8.44 -16.45
C LEU A 272 -10.72 -8.41 -17.67
N ARG A 273 -11.24 -9.57 -18.12
CA ARG A 273 -12.14 -9.63 -19.28
C ARG A 273 -13.55 -9.08 -18.99
N SER A 274 -14.00 -9.12 -17.74
CA SER A 274 -15.36 -8.69 -17.35
C SER A 274 -15.41 -7.29 -16.74
N TRP A 275 -14.26 -6.78 -16.28
CA TRP A 275 -14.16 -5.45 -15.70
C TRP A 275 -14.39 -4.39 -16.76
N ARG A 276 -15.27 -3.43 -16.49
CA ARG A 276 -15.71 -2.46 -17.51
C ARG A 276 -14.70 -1.32 -17.67
N ASP A 277 -14.10 -0.87 -16.58
CA ASP A 277 -13.27 0.34 -16.54
C ASP A 277 -11.78 -0.02 -16.37
N LEU A 278 -11.20 -0.61 -17.42
CA LEU A 278 -9.75 -0.81 -17.48
C LEU A 278 -9.11 0.48 -17.99
N LYS A 279 -8.18 1.03 -17.22
CA LYS A 279 -7.36 2.18 -17.58
C LYS A 279 -6.09 1.73 -18.30
N SER A 280 -5.43 2.68 -18.96
CA SER A 280 -4.12 2.49 -19.59
C SER A 280 -3.07 2.07 -18.54
N GLY A 281 -1.94 1.51 -19.01
CA GLY A 281 -0.86 1.09 -18.13
C GLY A 281 -0.39 2.17 -17.16
N SER A 282 -0.30 3.43 -17.61
CA SER A 282 0.07 4.57 -16.77
C SER A 282 -0.98 4.98 -15.73
N GLY A 283 -2.24 4.55 -15.89
CA GLY A 283 -3.39 4.94 -15.06
C GLY A 283 -4.06 3.78 -14.33
N VAL A 284 -3.35 2.66 -14.12
CA VAL A 284 -3.87 1.46 -13.45
C VAL A 284 -4.41 1.81 -12.07
N THR A 285 -5.63 1.36 -11.77
CA THR A 285 -6.25 1.51 -10.44
C THR A 285 -5.95 0.29 -9.56
N PRO A 286 -6.05 0.41 -8.22
CA PRO A 286 -5.89 -0.73 -7.32
C PRO A 286 -6.79 -1.93 -7.67
N GLU A 287 -8.04 -1.69 -8.10
CA GLU A 287 -8.97 -2.73 -8.55
C GLU A 287 -8.45 -3.45 -9.79
N GLN A 288 -7.99 -2.71 -10.80
CA GLN A 288 -7.40 -3.30 -11.99
C GLN A 288 -6.15 -4.12 -11.65
N TYR A 289 -5.32 -3.63 -10.73
CA TYR A 289 -4.15 -4.37 -10.26
C TYR A 289 -4.53 -5.70 -9.58
N LEU A 290 -5.51 -5.68 -8.68
CA LEU A 290 -6.00 -6.91 -8.04
C LEU A 290 -6.54 -7.92 -9.07
N LEU A 291 -7.11 -7.43 -10.17
CA LEU A 291 -7.57 -8.28 -11.28
C LEU A 291 -6.43 -8.86 -12.12
N TYR A 292 -5.22 -8.31 -12.09
CA TYR A 292 -4.04 -8.97 -12.67
C TYR A 292 -3.70 -10.26 -11.94
N ARG A 293 -4.09 -10.40 -10.66
CA ARG A 293 -3.76 -11.54 -9.80
C ARG A 293 -2.25 -11.79 -9.76
N VAL A 294 -1.50 -10.72 -9.53
CA VAL A 294 -0.05 -10.76 -9.37
C VAL A 294 0.29 -10.49 -7.91
N ILE A 295 0.93 -11.46 -7.27
CA ILE A 295 1.50 -11.34 -5.95
C ILE A 295 2.84 -10.63 -6.09
N ARG A 296 3.12 -9.71 -5.18
CA ARG A 296 4.36 -8.94 -5.17
C ARG A 296 5.03 -9.06 -3.80
N PRO A 297 6.01 -9.98 -3.66
CA PRO A 297 6.88 -10.02 -2.50
C PRO A 297 7.70 -8.72 -2.36
N GLN A 298 8.32 -8.53 -1.19
CA GLN A 298 9.24 -7.41 -0.99
C GLN A 298 10.42 -7.48 -1.97
N ILE A 299 10.92 -6.31 -2.37
CA ILE A 299 12.11 -6.20 -3.22
C ILE A 299 13.31 -6.80 -2.48
N VAL A 300 14.02 -7.70 -3.14
CA VAL A 300 15.17 -8.40 -2.59
C VAL A 300 16.46 -7.67 -2.97
N THR A 301 17.39 -7.53 -2.03
CA THR A 301 18.65 -6.82 -2.32
C THR A 301 19.53 -7.62 -3.29
N PRO A 302 20.41 -6.96 -4.07
CA PRO A 302 21.26 -7.64 -5.06
C PRO A 302 22.18 -8.76 -4.51
N SER A 303 22.41 -8.79 -3.20
CA SER A 303 23.23 -9.81 -2.54
C SER A 303 22.54 -11.17 -2.45
N PHE A 304 21.20 -11.20 -2.45
CA PHE A 304 20.40 -12.43 -2.35
C PHE A 304 19.81 -12.87 -3.69
N PHE A 305 20.13 -12.16 -4.79
CA PHE A 305 19.69 -12.55 -6.12
C PHE A 305 20.40 -13.84 -6.57
N ASN A 306 19.62 -14.86 -6.94
CA ASN A 306 20.10 -16.10 -7.53
C ASN A 306 19.72 -16.16 -9.03
N PRO A 307 20.63 -15.79 -9.95
CA PRO A 307 20.33 -15.71 -11.38
C PRO A 307 19.96 -17.06 -12.00
N ALA A 308 20.48 -18.17 -11.46
CA ALA A 308 20.25 -19.51 -11.98
C ALA A 308 18.77 -19.93 -11.91
N GLN A 309 18.00 -19.39 -10.95
CA GLN A 309 16.56 -19.60 -10.86
C GLN A 309 15.81 -19.14 -12.14
N PHE A 310 16.36 -18.15 -12.84
CA PHE A 310 15.75 -17.51 -14.01
C PHE A 310 16.43 -17.90 -15.32
N GLY A 311 17.20 -18.99 -15.33
CA GLY A 311 17.91 -19.49 -16.52
C GLY A 311 19.24 -18.80 -16.80
N ILE A 312 19.65 -17.82 -15.99
CA ILE A 312 20.96 -17.17 -16.11
C ILE A 312 21.99 -18.05 -15.39
N THR A 313 22.55 -19.00 -16.13
CA THR A 313 23.47 -20.02 -15.59
C THR A 313 24.84 -19.43 -15.23
N ASN A 314 25.58 -20.12 -14.36
CA ASN A 314 26.98 -19.75 -14.06
C ASN A 314 27.86 -19.71 -15.31
N ALA A 315 27.60 -20.55 -16.32
CA ALA A 315 28.33 -20.52 -17.58
C ALA A 315 28.10 -19.21 -18.34
N LEU A 316 26.86 -18.72 -18.39
CA LEU A 316 26.53 -17.43 -18.99
C LEU A 316 27.18 -16.26 -18.23
N LEU A 317 27.17 -16.32 -16.90
CA LEU A 317 27.84 -15.32 -16.06
C LEU A 317 29.36 -15.30 -16.29
N THR A 318 30.01 -16.47 -16.32
CA THR A 318 31.44 -16.58 -16.66
C THR A 318 31.74 -16.05 -18.06
N GLN A 319 30.88 -16.33 -19.04
CA GLN A 319 31.02 -15.79 -20.39
C GLN A 319 30.89 -14.27 -20.41
N ALA A 320 29.89 -13.71 -19.71
CA ALA A 320 29.68 -12.27 -19.58
C ALA A 320 30.88 -11.57 -18.92
N GLN A 321 31.39 -12.11 -17.81
CA GLN A 321 32.60 -11.62 -17.15
C GLN A 321 33.81 -11.66 -18.11
N GLY A 322 33.95 -12.74 -18.87
CA GLY A 322 35.00 -12.90 -19.87
C GLY A 322 34.96 -11.80 -20.93
N LEU A 323 33.78 -11.50 -21.48
CA LEU A 323 33.57 -10.43 -22.47
C LEU A 323 33.85 -9.04 -21.89
N LEU A 324 33.36 -8.77 -20.68
CA LEU A 324 33.59 -7.50 -19.99
C LEU A 324 35.08 -7.27 -19.72
N SER A 325 35.78 -8.28 -19.21
CA SER A 325 37.22 -8.18 -18.89
C SER A 325 38.11 -7.97 -20.12
N GLN A 326 37.66 -8.40 -21.30
CA GLN A 326 38.38 -8.23 -22.57
C GLN A 326 38.07 -6.92 -23.27
N SER A 327 37.10 -6.13 -22.81
CA SER A 327 36.73 -4.85 -23.40
C SER A 327 37.53 -3.71 -22.77
N PRO A 328 38.51 -3.09 -23.48
CA PRO A 328 39.30 -2.00 -22.91
C PRO A 328 38.42 -0.78 -22.56
N ALA A 329 37.40 -0.53 -23.37
CA ALA A 329 36.44 0.56 -23.16
C ALA A 329 35.62 0.38 -21.86
N TYR A 330 35.14 -0.84 -21.60
CA TYR A 330 34.43 -1.13 -20.35
C TYR A 330 35.36 -1.06 -19.13
N MET A 331 36.58 -1.62 -19.25
CA MET A 331 37.56 -1.57 -18.17
C MET A 331 37.93 -0.13 -17.81
N LEU A 332 38.07 0.74 -18.81
CA LEU A 332 38.28 2.18 -18.61
C LEU A 332 37.06 2.85 -17.98
N TYR A 333 35.84 2.53 -18.43
CA TYR A 333 34.60 3.05 -17.85
C TYR A 333 34.48 2.73 -16.36
N ILE A 334 34.79 1.49 -15.95
CA ILE A 334 34.76 1.09 -14.54
C ILE A 334 35.93 1.69 -13.75
N SER A 335 37.13 1.80 -14.31
CA SER A 335 38.27 2.41 -13.60
C SER A 335 38.12 3.91 -13.40
N ASN A 336 37.46 4.58 -14.34
CA ASN A 336 37.18 6.03 -14.30
C ASN A 336 35.80 6.34 -13.69
N PHE A 337 35.20 5.39 -12.96
CA PHE A 337 33.86 5.58 -12.42
C PHE A 337 33.76 6.82 -11.53
N GLY A 338 32.81 7.70 -11.82
CA GLY A 338 32.63 8.99 -11.13
C GLY A 338 33.52 10.12 -11.63
N ASN A 339 34.45 9.86 -12.55
CA ASN A 339 35.17 10.90 -13.28
C ASN A 339 34.33 11.34 -14.50
N ASN A 340 34.18 12.65 -14.70
CA ASN A 340 33.34 13.23 -15.76
C ASN A 340 34.10 13.43 -17.07
N ASP A 341 35.20 12.70 -17.31
CA ASP A 341 35.96 12.76 -18.55
C ASP A 341 35.32 11.88 -19.64
N TRP A 342 34.12 12.26 -20.07
CA TRP A 342 33.39 11.58 -21.13
C TRP A 342 33.96 11.83 -22.53
N THR A 343 34.96 12.71 -22.65
CA THR A 343 35.60 13.06 -23.94
C THR A 343 36.73 12.12 -24.33
N ASP A 344 37.16 11.22 -23.44
CA ASP A 344 38.18 10.23 -23.76
C ASP A 344 37.68 9.27 -24.85
N PRO A 345 38.28 9.27 -26.07
CA PRO A 345 37.86 8.39 -27.15
C PRO A 345 38.03 6.90 -26.81
N ALA A 346 38.88 6.54 -25.85
CA ALA A 346 39.06 5.17 -25.41
C ALA A 346 37.84 4.61 -24.65
N LEU A 347 36.94 5.47 -24.15
CA LEU A 347 35.67 5.03 -23.58
C LEU A 347 34.73 4.44 -24.63
N GLY A 348 34.94 4.74 -25.92
CA GLY A 348 34.12 4.23 -27.03
C GLY A 348 32.62 4.37 -26.74
N PRO A 349 31.85 3.26 -26.73
CA PRO A 349 30.40 3.31 -26.50
C PRO A 349 30.02 3.73 -25.07
N PHE A 350 30.94 3.74 -24.11
CA PHE A 350 30.67 4.18 -22.73
C PHE A 350 30.84 5.69 -22.52
N GLY A 351 31.45 6.42 -23.46
CA GLY A 351 31.59 7.88 -23.37
C GLY A 351 30.25 8.61 -23.22
N PRO A 352 29.25 8.34 -24.09
CA PRO A 352 27.90 8.87 -23.95
C PRO A 352 27.23 8.53 -22.61
N VAL A 353 27.48 7.32 -22.07
CA VAL A 353 26.96 6.89 -20.76
C VAL A 353 27.49 7.79 -19.65
N VAL A 354 28.81 8.04 -19.62
CA VAL A 354 29.42 8.93 -18.60
C VAL A 354 28.85 10.34 -18.70
N ARG A 355 28.68 10.87 -19.91
CA ARG A 355 28.08 12.19 -20.13
C ARG A 355 26.66 12.25 -19.56
N LEU A 356 25.80 11.31 -19.92
CA LEU A 356 24.40 11.29 -19.51
C LEU A 356 24.23 10.99 -18.02
N GLU A 357 25.03 10.11 -17.43
CA GLU A 357 25.05 9.90 -15.97
C GLU A 357 25.43 11.17 -15.21
N SER A 358 26.30 12.01 -15.76
CA SER A 358 26.62 13.31 -15.17
C SER A 358 25.43 14.28 -15.18
N GLU A 359 24.53 14.16 -16.17
CA GLU A 359 23.29 14.94 -16.27
C GLU A 359 22.26 14.46 -15.26
N VAL A 360 22.03 13.15 -15.18
CA VAL A 360 21.18 12.54 -14.15
C VAL A 360 21.67 12.96 -12.76
N SER A 361 22.97 12.79 -12.49
CA SER A 361 23.57 13.12 -11.18
C SER A 361 23.37 14.57 -10.74
N LYS A 362 23.19 15.53 -11.67
CA LYS A 362 22.88 16.93 -11.32
C LYS A 362 21.53 17.06 -10.61
N GLY A 363 20.53 16.26 -10.99
CA GLY A 363 19.21 16.23 -10.35
C GLY A 363 19.21 15.60 -8.95
N TRP A 364 20.30 14.91 -8.58
CA TRP A 364 20.43 14.14 -7.34
C TRP A 364 21.53 14.67 -6.40
N ARG A 365 22.04 15.89 -6.61
CA ARG A 365 23.16 16.44 -5.81
C ARG A 365 22.84 16.71 -4.33
N ASN A 366 21.57 16.80 -3.96
CA ASN A 366 21.14 17.05 -2.58
C ASN A 366 20.29 15.87 -2.08
N ASP A 367 20.88 15.01 -1.25
CA ASP A 367 20.23 13.83 -0.65
C ASP A 367 19.02 14.17 0.23
N THR A 368 18.88 15.42 0.68
CA THR A 368 17.80 15.87 1.57
C THR A 368 16.52 16.29 0.84
N SER A 369 16.57 16.57 -0.46
CA SER A 369 15.40 16.87 -1.30
C SER A 369 15.78 16.74 -2.77
N PRO A 370 15.79 15.52 -3.33
CA PRO A 370 16.09 15.33 -4.73
C PRO A 370 15.01 15.98 -5.59
N GLN A 371 15.40 16.90 -6.49
CA GLN A 371 14.48 17.56 -7.43
C GLN A 371 13.98 16.60 -8.52
N GLY A 372 14.48 15.36 -8.53
CA GLY A 372 14.26 14.39 -9.60
C GLY A 372 15.12 14.72 -10.82
N THR A 373 15.02 13.88 -11.83
CA THR A 373 15.55 14.15 -13.16
C THR A 373 14.40 13.96 -14.15
N ASP A 374 14.45 14.66 -15.27
CA ASP A 374 13.55 14.40 -16.38
C ASP A 374 13.57 12.90 -16.79
N GLU A 375 12.38 12.32 -17.02
CA GLU A 375 12.20 10.89 -17.30
C GLU A 375 12.89 10.48 -18.61
N ASP A 376 12.85 11.33 -19.64
CA ASP A 376 13.49 11.05 -20.93
C ASP A 376 15.01 11.03 -20.79
N THR A 377 15.59 11.85 -19.91
CA THR A 377 17.01 11.83 -19.57
C THR A 377 17.41 10.53 -18.86
N VAL A 378 16.61 10.08 -17.88
CA VAL A 378 16.83 8.80 -17.18
C VAL A 378 16.75 7.64 -18.18
N ASN A 379 15.74 7.64 -19.05
CA ASN A 379 15.55 6.60 -20.07
C ASN A 379 16.72 6.57 -21.07
N SER A 380 17.10 7.74 -21.61
CA SER A 380 18.21 7.85 -22.56
C SER A 380 19.51 7.32 -21.94
N THR A 381 19.79 7.70 -20.69
CA THR A 381 20.97 7.22 -19.95
C THR A 381 20.94 5.70 -19.81
N PHE A 382 19.79 5.12 -19.47
CA PHE A 382 19.67 3.69 -19.28
C PHE A 382 19.84 2.91 -20.58
N ILE A 383 19.17 3.33 -21.66
CA ILE A 383 19.28 2.65 -22.94
C ILE A 383 20.70 2.76 -23.52
N GLU A 384 21.37 3.90 -23.37
CA GLU A 384 22.78 4.03 -23.78
C GLU A 384 23.69 3.08 -22.98
N PHE A 385 23.47 2.94 -21.67
CA PHE A 385 24.21 1.98 -20.85
C PHE A 385 23.97 0.53 -21.31
N LEU A 386 22.71 0.16 -21.55
CA LEU A 386 22.35 -1.16 -22.05
C LEU A 386 22.98 -1.44 -23.42
N ASN A 387 22.91 -0.49 -24.36
CA ASN A 387 23.53 -0.59 -25.68
C ASN A 387 25.04 -0.74 -25.60
N ALA A 388 25.71 0.08 -24.78
CA ALA A 388 27.15 0.00 -24.58
C ALA A 388 27.58 -1.38 -24.05
N LEU A 389 26.83 -1.94 -23.10
CA LEU A 389 27.07 -3.30 -22.61
C LEU A 389 26.85 -4.36 -23.69
N THR A 390 25.77 -4.31 -24.47
CA THR A 390 25.56 -5.28 -25.56
C THR A 390 26.57 -5.15 -26.70
N SER A 391 27.16 -3.97 -26.90
CA SER A 391 28.14 -3.76 -27.98
C SER A 391 29.40 -4.62 -27.84
N ILE A 392 29.68 -5.14 -26.63
CA ILE A 392 30.83 -6.01 -26.38
C ILE A 392 30.56 -7.47 -26.83
N ILE A 393 29.30 -7.83 -27.11
CA ILE A 393 28.89 -9.20 -27.46
C ILE A 393 29.14 -9.43 -28.95
N PRO A 394 29.98 -10.40 -29.34
CA PRO A 394 30.15 -10.76 -30.75
C PRO A 394 28.87 -11.35 -31.33
N ALA A 395 28.50 -10.93 -32.55
CA ALA A 395 27.36 -11.48 -33.31
C ALA A 395 26.02 -11.48 -32.54
N VAL A 396 25.69 -10.34 -31.91
CA VAL A 396 24.44 -10.17 -31.18
C VAL A 396 23.22 -10.39 -32.08
N GLN A 397 22.21 -11.12 -31.58
CA GLN A 397 20.94 -11.36 -32.28
C GLN A 397 19.80 -10.47 -31.77
N SER A 398 20.06 -9.75 -30.68
CA SER A 398 19.11 -8.88 -30.00
C SER A 398 19.72 -7.49 -29.79
N TRP A 399 18.89 -6.45 -29.74
CA TRP A 399 19.35 -5.08 -29.56
C TRP A 399 18.42 -4.27 -28.65
N TRP A 400 18.97 -3.34 -27.88
CA TRP A 400 18.16 -2.45 -27.07
C TRP A 400 17.60 -1.31 -27.92
N ARG A 401 16.35 -0.96 -27.68
CA ARG A 401 15.56 0.00 -28.45
C ARG A 401 14.99 1.08 -27.55
N THR A 402 15.06 2.32 -28.04
CA THR A 402 14.52 3.51 -27.37
C THR A 402 13.09 3.84 -27.77
N TYR A 403 12.58 3.25 -28.86
CA TYR A 403 11.22 3.54 -29.32
C TYR A 403 10.20 2.78 -28.48
N LYS A 404 9.12 3.47 -28.09
CA LYS A 404 8.05 2.88 -27.28
C LYS A 404 7.24 1.88 -28.09
N LYS A 405 7.00 0.68 -27.55
CA LYS A 405 6.17 -0.35 -28.19
C LYS A 405 4.83 -0.46 -27.49
N GLU A 406 3.75 -0.35 -28.25
CA GLU A 406 2.40 -0.51 -27.70
C GLU A 406 2.07 -1.99 -27.47
N LEU A 407 1.68 -2.29 -26.23
CA LEU A 407 1.20 -3.59 -25.79
C LEU A 407 -0.28 -3.49 -25.46
N ILE A 408 -1.08 -4.43 -25.96
CA ILE A 408 -2.54 -4.41 -25.87
C ILE A 408 -3.02 -5.66 -25.14
N PHE A 409 -3.77 -5.44 -24.07
CA PHE A 409 -4.59 -6.48 -23.47
C PHE A 409 -5.99 -6.45 -24.11
N ASP A 410 -6.33 -7.47 -24.90
CA ASP A 410 -7.69 -7.66 -25.41
C ASP A 410 -8.56 -8.49 -24.44
N ARG A 411 -9.87 -8.17 -24.34
CA ARG A 411 -10.84 -8.95 -23.56
C ARG A 411 -11.34 -10.19 -24.31
N GLY A 412 -10.70 -10.58 -25.41
CA GLY A 412 -11.15 -11.62 -26.33
C GLY A 412 -12.23 -11.14 -27.30
N LYS A 413 -12.70 -12.09 -28.13
CA LYS A 413 -13.78 -11.85 -29.10
C LYS A 413 -15.16 -11.99 -28.45
N ARG A 414 -16.10 -11.13 -28.83
CA ARG A 414 -17.53 -11.28 -28.58
C ARG A 414 -18.24 -11.27 -29.94
N GLY A 415 -18.58 -12.45 -30.45
CA GLY A 415 -18.94 -12.62 -31.87
C GLY A 415 -17.75 -12.29 -32.78
N ASN A 416 -17.95 -11.46 -33.80
CA ASN A 416 -16.91 -11.06 -34.77
C ASN A 416 -16.08 -9.84 -34.34
N LYS A 417 -16.36 -9.20 -33.20
CA LYS A 417 -15.63 -8.02 -32.72
C LYS A 417 -14.68 -8.36 -31.58
N VAL A 418 -13.45 -7.86 -31.65
CA VAL A 418 -12.49 -7.87 -30.54
C VAL A 418 -12.92 -6.80 -29.55
N SER A 419 -13.09 -7.17 -28.28
CA SER A 419 -13.35 -6.21 -27.21
C SER A 419 -12.03 -5.67 -26.70
N HIS A 420 -11.80 -4.36 -26.88
CA HIS A 420 -10.63 -3.67 -26.35
C HIS A 420 -10.62 -3.75 -24.81
N GLY A 421 -9.46 -4.05 -24.24
CA GLY A 421 -9.23 -4.03 -22.80
C GLY A 421 -8.51 -2.76 -22.39
N TYR A 422 -7.18 -2.81 -22.31
CA TYR A 422 -6.32 -1.65 -22.08
C TYR A 422 -5.07 -1.73 -22.96
N SER A 423 -4.37 -0.61 -23.11
CA SER A 423 -3.03 -0.58 -23.70
C SER A 423 -2.01 0.05 -22.74
N THR A 424 -0.75 -0.33 -22.95
CA THR A 424 0.43 0.21 -22.25
C THR A 424 1.57 0.34 -23.24
N ARG A 425 2.61 1.08 -22.88
CA ARG A 425 3.73 1.39 -23.75
C ARG A 425 5.01 1.29 -22.95
N THR A 426 5.92 0.45 -23.44
CA THR A 426 7.28 0.36 -22.91
C THR A 426 8.01 1.69 -23.08
N ASP A 427 8.99 1.96 -22.22
CA ASP A 427 9.93 3.07 -22.41
C ASP A 427 11.14 2.69 -23.27
N GLY A 428 11.32 1.40 -23.48
CA GLY A 428 12.28 0.78 -24.38
C GLY A 428 12.22 -0.73 -24.25
N GLN A 429 13.03 -1.45 -25.02
CA GLN A 429 13.05 -2.92 -24.95
C GLN A 429 14.29 -3.54 -25.60
N LEU A 430 14.70 -4.72 -25.13
CA LEU A 430 15.52 -5.66 -25.89
C LEU A 430 14.61 -6.37 -26.89
N GLU A 431 14.99 -6.38 -28.16
CA GLU A 431 14.26 -7.05 -29.24
C GLU A 431 15.16 -7.94 -30.06
N ASP A 432 14.62 -9.05 -30.55
CA ASP A 432 15.25 -9.84 -31.61
C ASP A 432 15.35 -9.02 -32.90
N MET A 433 16.53 -9.01 -33.53
CA MET A 433 16.83 -8.16 -34.67
C MET A 433 16.06 -8.53 -35.95
N GLN A 434 15.57 -9.77 -36.07
CA GLN A 434 14.91 -10.26 -37.28
C GLN A 434 13.39 -10.21 -37.17
N THR A 435 12.87 -10.56 -36.00
CA THR A 435 11.44 -10.74 -35.74
C THR A 435 10.82 -9.55 -35.03
N GLU A 436 11.65 -8.64 -34.49
CA GLU A 436 11.24 -7.55 -33.60
C GLU A 436 10.47 -8.05 -32.37
N GLU A 437 10.64 -9.33 -32.00
CA GLU A 437 10.01 -9.88 -30.81
C GLU A 437 10.64 -9.26 -29.56
N ILE A 438 9.80 -8.68 -28.68
CA ILE A 438 10.25 -8.18 -27.38
C ILE A 438 10.79 -9.34 -26.56
N LYS A 439 11.99 -9.17 -26.02
CA LYS A 439 12.67 -10.09 -25.11
C LYS A 439 12.68 -9.58 -23.67
N ILE A 440 12.93 -8.28 -23.48
CA ILE A 440 12.98 -7.63 -22.16
C ILE A 440 12.45 -6.19 -22.30
N PRO A 441 11.27 -5.85 -21.75
CA PRO A 441 10.81 -4.46 -21.67
C PRO A 441 11.64 -3.63 -20.68
N VAL A 442 11.70 -2.33 -20.94
CA VAL A 442 12.32 -1.29 -20.10
C VAL A 442 11.23 -0.33 -19.62
N GLU A 443 11.24 -0.03 -18.32
CA GLU A 443 10.39 1.00 -17.69
C GLU A 443 11.29 2.00 -16.95
N CYS A 444 11.10 3.30 -17.19
CA CYS A 444 11.93 4.35 -16.61
C CYS A 444 11.10 5.38 -15.87
N LYS A 445 11.64 5.92 -14.76
CA LYS A 445 11.04 7.02 -14.02
C LYS A 445 12.09 8.05 -13.62
N GLY A 446 11.70 9.32 -13.73
CA GLY A 446 12.51 10.47 -13.31
C GLY A 446 12.73 10.61 -11.80
N PHE A 447 12.08 9.79 -10.99
CA PHE A 447 12.05 9.88 -9.52
C PHE A 447 12.40 8.55 -8.84
N LEU A 448 12.64 8.56 -7.53
CA LEU A 448 12.97 7.35 -6.77
C LEU A 448 11.76 6.43 -6.61
N ARG A 449 12.04 5.11 -6.61
CA ARG A 449 11.02 4.09 -6.41
C ARG A 449 10.32 4.18 -5.06
N GLY A 450 11.03 4.44 -3.97
CA GLY A 450 10.51 4.31 -2.59
C GLY A 450 9.10 4.87 -2.37
N PRO A 451 8.89 6.20 -2.48
CA PRO A 451 7.57 6.81 -2.32
C PRO A 451 6.54 6.41 -3.39
N ASN A 452 7.00 5.99 -4.57
CA ASN A 452 6.16 5.71 -5.74
C ASN A 452 6.01 4.21 -6.03
N ASN A 453 6.43 3.36 -5.10
CA ASN A 453 6.72 1.96 -5.34
C ASN A 453 5.48 1.17 -5.78
N GLN A 454 4.33 1.49 -5.21
CA GLN A 454 3.05 0.88 -5.57
C GLN A 454 2.66 1.26 -7.00
N ARG A 455 2.64 2.56 -7.32
CA ARG A 455 2.28 3.06 -8.64
C ARG A 455 3.18 2.49 -9.74
N ILE A 456 4.50 2.50 -9.54
CA ILE A 456 5.45 1.96 -10.53
C ILE A 456 5.21 0.47 -10.74
N ALA A 457 5.08 -0.32 -9.67
CA ALA A 457 4.85 -1.76 -9.79
C ALA A 457 3.52 -2.09 -10.51
N MET A 458 2.48 -1.27 -10.32
CA MET A 458 1.21 -1.43 -11.03
C MET A 458 1.38 -1.20 -12.54
N GLN A 459 2.21 -0.23 -12.94
CA GLN A 459 2.56 0.03 -14.34
C GLN A 459 3.36 -1.15 -14.93
N GLU A 460 4.45 -1.56 -14.27
CA GLU A 460 5.30 -2.70 -14.69
C GLU A 460 4.50 -3.99 -14.87
N VAL A 461 3.61 -4.31 -13.91
CA VAL A 461 2.74 -5.49 -14.01
C VAL A 461 1.77 -5.36 -15.19
N SER A 462 1.22 -4.18 -15.44
CA SER A 462 0.30 -3.98 -16.56
C SER A 462 0.97 -4.25 -17.91
N GLU A 463 2.24 -3.88 -18.04
CA GLU A 463 3.10 -4.12 -19.21
C GLU A 463 3.30 -5.61 -19.42
N LEU A 464 3.76 -6.31 -18.38
CA LEU A 464 4.03 -7.75 -18.43
C LEU A 464 2.76 -8.56 -18.73
N VAL A 465 1.62 -8.18 -18.13
CA VAL A 465 0.32 -8.82 -18.39
C VAL A 465 -0.13 -8.61 -19.84
N ALA A 466 -0.01 -7.40 -20.38
CA ALA A 466 -0.35 -7.11 -21.76
C ALA A 466 0.57 -7.87 -22.74
N TRP A 467 1.87 -7.90 -22.46
CA TRP A 467 2.85 -8.62 -23.27
C TRP A 467 2.59 -10.13 -23.29
N ILE A 468 2.30 -10.76 -22.16
CA ILE A 468 1.97 -12.21 -22.08
C ILE A 468 0.68 -12.52 -22.83
N LYS A 469 -0.30 -11.60 -22.77
CA LYS A 469 -1.58 -11.77 -23.45
C LYS A 469 -1.42 -11.68 -24.98
N GLN A 470 -0.64 -10.71 -25.46
CA GLN A 470 -0.44 -10.43 -26.88
C GLN A 470 0.54 -11.39 -27.55
N CYS A 471 1.63 -11.73 -26.85
CA CYS A 471 2.68 -12.62 -27.33
C CYS A 471 2.72 -13.87 -26.44
N PRO A 472 1.79 -14.84 -26.61
CA PRO A 472 1.70 -16.01 -25.75
C PRO A 472 2.90 -16.95 -25.88
N ASP A 473 3.33 -17.57 -24.78
CA ASP A 473 4.35 -18.62 -24.84
C ASP A 473 3.89 -19.81 -25.68
N GLY A 474 4.85 -20.49 -26.30
CA GLY A 474 4.61 -21.66 -27.14
C GLY A 474 4.08 -22.88 -26.37
N PRO A 475 3.51 -23.87 -27.08
CA PRO A 475 2.94 -25.07 -26.46
C PRO A 475 3.97 -25.95 -25.72
N ASN A 476 5.25 -25.84 -26.09
CA ASN A 476 6.36 -26.62 -25.51
C ASN A 476 7.10 -25.87 -24.39
N SER A 477 6.64 -24.69 -23.97
CA SER A 477 7.27 -23.94 -22.89
C SER A 477 7.10 -24.66 -21.55
N ALA A 478 8.10 -24.51 -20.67
CA ALA A 478 8.08 -25.07 -19.32
C ALA A 478 6.78 -24.72 -18.57
N VAL A 479 6.42 -25.55 -17.59
CA VAL A 479 5.20 -25.38 -16.78
C VAL A 479 5.25 -24.07 -16.00
N VAL A 480 6.40 -23.77 -15.39
CA VAL A 480 6.69 -22.48 -14.76
C VAL A 480 7.49 -21.65 -15.76
N ARG A 481 7.10 -20.39 -15.92
CA ARG A 481 7.66 -19.47 -16.89
C ARG A 481 8.03 -18.17 -16.23
N TYR A 482 9.01 -17.50 -16.80
CA TYR A 482 9.51 -16.22 -16.32
C TYR A 482 9.51 -15.22 -17.47
N ARG A 483 9.02 -14.01 -17.21
CA ARG A 483 9.26 -12.87 -18.10
C ARG A 483 10.05 -11.78 -17.40
N PRO A 484 11.23 -11.41 -17.94
CA PRO A 484 12.04 -10.37 -17.36
C PRO A 484 11.46 -8.98 -17.63
N LEU A 485 11.83 -8.02 -16.79
CA LEU A 485 11.71 -6.58 -16.99
C LEU A 485 12.91 -5.93 -16.32
N VAL A 486 13.49 -4.92 -16.95
CA VAL A 486 14.51 -4.08 -16.32
C VAL A 486 13.98 -2.68 -16.18
N SER A 487 14.17 -2.06 -15.03
CA SER A 487 13.65 -0.71 -14.79
C SER A 487 14.66 0.19 -14.13
N ARG A 488 14.53 1.50 -14.38
CA ARG A 488 15.37 2.52 -13.77
C ARG A 488 14.53 3.66 -13.21
N ASP A 489 14.67 3.89 -11.92
CA ASP A 489 13.98 4.93 -11.17
C ASP A 489 15.03 5.91 -10.61
N GLY A 490 15.26 7.01 -11.33
CA GLY A 490 16.34 7.95 -11.04
C GLY A 490 17.73 7.30 -11.13
N ASN A 491 18.42 7.18 -10.00
CA ASN A 491 19.74 6.55 -9.88
C ASN A 491 19.70 5.08 -9.38
N GLN A 492 18.53 4.46 -9.41
CA GLN A 492 18.30 3.08 -8.95
C GLN A 492 17.84 2.22 -10.11
N ILE A 493 18.50 1.08 -10.33
CA ILE A 493 18.11 0.08 -11.33
C ILE A 493 17.55 -1.16 -10.63
N PHE A 494 16.52 -1.76 -11.22
CA PHE A 494 15.89 -2.99 -10.75
C PHE A 494 15.81 -4.01 -11.88
N ILE A 495 15.96 -5.28 -11.52
CA ILE A 495 15.70 -6.41 -12.41
C ILE A 495 14.53 -7.18 -11.82
N SER A 496 13.49 -7.39 -12.61
CA SER A 496 12.30 -8.12 -12.17
C SER A 496 11.98 -9.29 -13.08
N PHE A 497 11.36 -10.33 -12.52
CA PHE A 497 10.90 -11.51 -13.23
C PHE A 497 9.48 -11.84 -12.81
N LEU A 498 8.54 -11.84 -13.74
CA LEU A 498 7.19 -12.33 -13.50
C LEU A 498 7.18 -13.85 -13.68
N GLU A 499 7.06 -14.56 -12.56
CA GLU A 499 6.85 -16.01 -12.52
C GLU A 499 5.37 -16.33 -12.69
N TYR A 500 5.02 -17.21 -13.63
CA TYR A 500 3.63 -17.62 -13.84
C TYR A 500 3.51 -19.03 -14.41
N GLY A 501 2.33 -19.62 -14.19
CA GLY A 501 1.99 -20.96 -14.67
C GLY A 501 0.76 -20.99 -15.59
N PRO A 502 0.43 -22.17 -16.15
CA PRO A 502 -0.69 -22.33 -17.08
C PRO A 502 -2.04 -21.92 -16.51
N ALA A 503 -2.27 -22.11 -15.20
CA ALA A 503 -3.51 -21.72 -14.54
C ALA A 503 -3.75 -20.20 -14.56
N TRP A 504 -2.70 -19.40 -14.39
CA TRP A 504 -2.78 -17.94 -14.49
C TRP A 504 -2.97 -17.49 -15.94
N VAL A 505 -2.30 -18.14 -16.90
CA VAL A 505 -2.52 -17.88 -18.34
C VAL A 505 -3.97 -18.20 -18.75
N ASP A 506 -4.53 -19.31 -18.27
CA ASP A 506 -5.93 -19.67 -18.49
C ASP A 506 -6.89 -18.66 -17.87
N TYR A 507 -6.55 -18.09 -16.71
CA TYR A 507 -7.29 -16.98 -16.12
C TYR A 507 -7.31 -15.75 -17.04
N LEU A 508 -6.14 -15.28 -17.50
CA LEU A 508 -6.06 -14.13 -18.40
C LEU A 508 -6.83 -14.34 -19.71
N ARG A 509 -6.74 -15.55 -20.30
CA ARG A 509 -7.36 -15.85 -21.59
C ARG A 509 -8.85 -16.17 -21.49
N ARG A 510 -9.25 -16.93 -20.48
CA ARG A 510 -10.58 -17.57 -20.42
C ARG A 510 -11.41 -17.16 -19.21
N SER A 511 -10.89 -16.28 -18.35
CA SER A 511 -11.53 -15.92 -17.07
C SER A 511 -11.76 -17.12 -16.15
N ARG A 512 -11.01 -18.22 -16.36
CA ARG A 512 -11.10 -19.43 -15.52
C ARG A 512 -10.41 -19.18 -14.20
N LYS A 513 -11.17 -19.24 -13.12
CA LYS A 513 -10.66 -18.99 -11.77
C LYS A 513 -10.29 -20.33 -11.14
N SER A 514 -9.06 -20.42 -10.63
CA SER A 514 -8.61 -21.49 -9.75
C SER A 514 -7.73 -20.87 -8.66
N ASN A 515 -7.49 -21.62 -7.58
CA ASN A 515 -6.61 -21.17 -6.49
C ASN A 515 -5.15 -21.00 -6.97
N ALA A 516 -4.74 -21.70 -8.03
CA ALA A 516 -3.41 -21.60 -8.64
C ALA A 516 -3.31 -20.49 -9.72
N ALA A 517 -4.34 -19.65 -9.89
CA ALA A 517 -4.36 -18.60 -10.91
C ALA A 517 -3.77 -17.29 -10.41
N PHE A 518 -2.55 -17.34 -9.87
CA PHE A 518 -1.72 -16.19 -9.50
C PHE A 518 -0.35 -16.27 -10.17
N ALA A 519 0.22 -15.11 -10.47
CA ALA A 519 1.62 -14.95 -10.85
C ALA A 519 2.36 -14.20 -9.74
N THR A 520 3.68 -14.25 -9.74
CA THR A 520 4.52 -13.60 -8.72
C THR A 520 5.57 -12.73 -9.39
N LEU A 521 5.59 -11.43 -9.08
CA LEU A 521 6.63 -10.52 -9.56
C LEU A 521 7.79 -10.49 -8.57
N HIS A 522 8.89 -11.15 -8.91
CA HIS A 522 10.13 -11.11 -8.15
C HIS A 522 10.95 -9.89 -8.59
N SER A 523 11.34 -9.02 -7.67
CA SER A 523 12.11 -7.80 -7.98
C SER A 523 13.41 -7.74 -7.18
N TYR A 524 14.50 -7.42 -7.85
CA TYR A 524 15.85 -7.37 -7.29
C TYR A 524 16.47 -5.99 -7.48
N GLY A 525 16.95 -5.40 -6.38
CA GLY A 525 17.53 -4.05 -6.38
C GLY A 525 17.48 -3.38 -5.00
N PRO A 526 17.77 -2.08 -4.91
CA PRO A 526 18.26 -1.24 -6.00
C PRO A 526 19.74 -1.52 -6.33
N TYR A 527 20.06 -1.58 -7.62
CA TYR A 527 21.42 -1.40 -8.12
C TYR A 527 21.66 0.11 -8.23
N LYS A 528 22.50 0.68 -7.36
CA LYS A 528 22.76 2.13 -7.34
C LYS A 528 23.78 2.48 -8.42
N THR A 529 23.41 3.36 -9.35
CA THR A 529 24.30 3.80 -10.45
C THR A 529 25.44 4.68 -9.96
N THR A 530 25.44 5.06 -8.68
CA THR A 530 26.51 5.81 -8.01
C THR A 530 27.55 4.90 -7.34
N LEU A 531 27.35 3.58 -7.36
CA LEU A 531 28.26 2.61 -6.74
C LEU A 531 28.88 1.70 -7.80
N VAL A 532 30.20 1.82 -8.00
CA VAL A 532 30.95 1.04 -9.00
C VAL A 532 30.72 -0.47 -8.86
N GLY A 533 30.66 -1.00 -7.63
CA GLY A 533 30.39 -2.41 -7.39
C GLY A 533 28.98 -2.86 -7.82
N HIS A 534 27.97 -1.99 -7.67
CA HIS A 534 26.62 -2.28 -8.17
C HIS A 534 26.59 -2.23 -9.70
N THR A 535 27.22 -1.22 -10.31
CA THR A 535 27.30 -1.09 -11.77
C THR A 535 28.04 -2.26 -12.41
N ALA A 536 29.16 -2.71 -11.83
CA ALA A 536 29.91 -3.87 -12.33
C ALA A 536 29.08 -5.16 -12.25
N LYS A 537 28.40 -5.40 -11.12
CA LYS A 537 27.52 -6.57 -10.95
C LYS A 537 26.31 -6.52 -11.89
N LEU A 538 25.75 -5.34 -12.12
CA LEU A 538 24.66 -5.13 -13.05
C LEU A 538 25.10 -5.36 -14.50
N ALA A 539 26.28 -4.87 -14.88
CA ALA A 539 26.86 -5.08 -16.21
C ALA A 539 27.00 -6.57 -16.55
N GLU A 540 27.53 -7.36 -15.61
CA GLU A 540 27.62 -8.82 -15.75
C GLU A 540 26.25 -9.45 -16.01
N LEU A 541 25.23 -9.07 -15.22
CA LEU A 541 23.88 -9.60 -15.35
C LEU A 541 23.22 -9.22 -16.68
N ILE A 542 23.30 -7.96 -17.08
CA ILE A 542 22.71 -7.48 -18.34
C ILE A 542 23.36 -8.14 -19.55
N VAL A 543 24.69 -8.31 -19.56
CA VAL A 543 25.38 -9.02 -20.64
C VAL A 543 24.96 -10.50 -20.66
N ALA A 544 24.87 -11.16 -19.50
CA ALA A 544 24.40 -12.54 -19.42
C ALA A 544 22.94 -12.70 -19.86
N MET A 545 22.06 -11.75 -19.53
CA MET A 545 20.68 -11.71 -20.01
C MET A 545 20.61 -11.49 -21.53
N SER A 546 21.44 -10.60 -22.07
CA SER A 546 21.50 -10.33 -23.51
C SER A 546 22.09 -11.48 -24.33
N LEU A 547 22.85 -12.38 -23.69
CA LEU A 547 23.30 -13.64 -24.28
C LEU A 547 22.21 -14.74 -24.23
N LEU A 548 21.33 -14.67 -23.22
CA LEU A 548 20.27 -15.67 -23.01
C LEU A 548 19.04 -15.44 -23.89
N TYR A 549 18.66 -14.17 -24.08
CA TYR A 549 17.42 -13.75 -24.75
C TYR A 549 17.67 -13.10 -26.10
#